data_AF-A0A7G9SBD8-F1
#
_entry.id   AF-A0A7G9SBD8-F1
#
_cell.length_a   1.000
_cell.length_b   1.000
_cell.length_c   1.000
_cell.angle_alpha   90.00
_cell.angle_beta   90.00
_cell.angle_gamma   90.00
#
_symmetry.space_group_name_H-M   'P 1'
#
loop_
_entity.id
_entity.type
_entity.pdbx_description
1 polymer ?
#
loop_
_entity_poly.entity_id
_entity_poly.type
_entity_poly.pdbx_seq_one_letter_code
_entity_poly.pdbx_strand_id
1 'polypeptide(L)' 'MDLNFIYREHCIARIGAANAPSEQARAVHQRIADRLFGLIERAKLDGTIGLAS' A
#
# COMPACT_ATOMS: atom_id res chain seq x y z
N MET A 1 13.85 0.83 -5.62
CA MET A 1 12.42 0.51 -5.48
C MET A 1 11.67 1.83 -5.57
N ASP A 2 10.76 1.99 -6.53
CA ASP A 2 10.03 3.27 -6.70
C ASP A 2 8.91 3.34 -5.65
N LEU A 3 9.04 4.26 -4.71
CA LEU A 3 8.08 4.42 -3.63
C LEU A 3 6.75 5.04 -4.11
N ASN A 4 6.77 5.88 -5.15
CA ASN A 4 5.55 6.45 -5.73
C ASN A 4 4.71 5.34 -6.36
N PHE A 5 5.36 4.37 -7.01
CA PHE A 5 4.69 3.17 -7.50
C PHE A 5 4.04 2.39 -6.34
N ILE A 6 4.74 2.16 -5.23
CA ILE A 6 4.18 1.45 -4.07
C ILE A 6 2.98 2.18 -3.46
N TYR A 7 3.07 3.50 -3.31
CA TYR A 7 1.94 4.31 -2.84
C TYR A 7 0.72 4.19 -3.75
N ARG A 8 0.93 4.29 -5.06
CA ARG A 8 -0.15 4.13 -6.05
C ARG A 8 -0.81 2.76 -5.94
N GLU A 9 -0.02 1.69 -5.88
CA GLU A 9 -0.55 0.33 -5.76
C GLU A 9 -1.25 0.11 -4.41
N HIS A 10 -0.78 0.73 -3.32
CA HIS A 10 -1.47 0.71 -2.03
C HIS A 10 -2.86 1.36 -2.13
N CYS A 11 -2.96 2.52 -2.77
CA CYS A 11 -4.23 3.20 -3.00
C CYS A 11 -5.18 2.35 -3.87
N ILE A 12 -4.67 1.74 -4.95
CA ILE A 12 -5.46 0.84 -5.81
C ILE A 12 -5.98 -0.35 -5.01
N ALA A 13 -5.13 -0.98 -4.17
CA ALA A 13 -5.56 -2.09 -3.33
C ALA A 13 -6.66 -1.69 -2.34
N ARG A 14 -6.58 -0.49 -1.75
CA ARG A 14 -7.65 0.04 -0.88
C ARG A 14 -8.96 0.27 -1.62
N ILE A 15 -8.90 0.84 -2.82
CA ILE A 15 -10.08 1.03 -3.68
C ILE A 15 -10.67 -0.33 -4.08
N GLY A 16 -9.82 -1.30 -4.43
CA GLY A 16 -10.23 -2.66 -4.72
C GLY A 16 -10.94 -3.33 -3.54
N ALA A 17 -10.43 -3.16 -2.31
CA ALA A 17 -11.09 -3.67 -1.12
C ALA A 17 -12.47 -3.02 -0.89
N ALA A 18 -12.58 -1.70 -1.07
CA ALA A 18 -13.84 -0.98 -0.89
C ALA A 18 -14.91 -1.39 -1.91
N ASN A 19 -14.51 -1.74 -3.13
CA ASN A 19 -15.41 -2.13 -4.23
C ASN A 19 -15.50 -3.64 -4.43
N ALA A 20 -14.92 -4.45 -3.53
CA ALA A 20 -14.86 -5.89 -3.71
C ALA A 20 -16.27 -6.52 -3.63
N PRO A 21 -16.65 -7.39 -4.60
CA PRO A 21 -17.99 -7.98 -4.66
C PRO A 21 -18.22 -9.07 -3.61
N SER A 22 -17.16 -9.51 -2.91
CA SER A 22 -17.24 -10.53 -1.86
C SER A 22 -16.26 -10.23 -0.73
N GLU A 23 -16.53 -10.80 0.44
CA GLU A 23 -15.63 -10.71 1.59
C GLU A 23 -14.27 -11.35 1.30
N GLN A 24 -14.25 -12.45 0.54
CA GLN A 24 -12.99 -13.09 0.14
C GLN A 24 -12.16 -12.17 -0.77
N ALA A 25 -12.77 -11.53 -1.76
CA ALA A 25 -12.07 -10.57 -2.63
C ALA A 25 -11.58 -9.35 -1.82
N ARG A 26 -12.39 -8.87 -0.88
CA ARG A 26 -12.00 -7.78 0.04
C ARG A 26 -10.77 -8.14 0.86
N ALA A 27 -10.74 -9.34 1.43
CA ALA A 27 -9.63 -9.83 2.25
C ALA A 27 -8.32 -9.94 1.43
N VAL A 28 -8.39 -10.35 0.16
CA VAL A 28 -7.22 -10.37 -0.73
C VAL A 28 -6.69 -8.96 -0.94
N HIS A 29 -7.55 -8.00 -1.29
CA HIS A 29 -7.14 -6.61 -1.48
C HIS A 29 -6.60 -5.96 -0.20
N GLN A 30 -7.18 -6.24 0.96
CA GLN A 30 -6.69 -5.78 2.26
C GLN A 30 -5.29 -6.30 2.56
N ARG A 31 -5.04 -7.60 2.40
CA ARG A 31 -3.69 -8.18 2.60
C ARG A 31 -2.64 -7.54 1.70
N ILE A 32 -3.00 -7.23 0.45
CA ILE A 32 -2.10 -6.51 -0.46
C ILE A 32 -1.85 -5.09 0.04
N ALA A 33 -2.90 -4.36 0.41
CA ALA A 33 -2.78 -3.00 0.94
C ALA A 33 -1.89 -2.94 2.19
N ASP A 34 -2.09 -3.85 3.15
CA ASP A 34 -1.32 -3.94 4.40
C ASP A 34 0.16 -4.25 4.12
N ARG A 35 0.44 -5.17 3.19
CA ARG A 35 1.81 -5.49 2.78
C ARG A 35 2.52 -4.27 2.18
N LEU A 36 1.83 -3.53 1.31
CA LEU A 36 2.40 -2.32 0.69
C LEU A 36 2.58 -1.20 1.71
N PHE A 37 1.66 -1.05 2.66
CA PHE A 37 1.80 -0.11 3.77
C PHE A 37 3.03 -0.42 4.62
N GLY A 38 3.27 -1.70 4.94
CA GLY A 38 4.48 -2.12 5.66
C GLY A 38 5.79 -1.89 4.89
N LEU A 39 5.76 -1.79 3.55
CA LEU A 39 6.93 -1.37 2.76
C LEU A 39 7.13 0.15 2.81
N ILE A 40 6.04 0.91 2.76
CA ILE A 40 6.06 2.37 2.91
C ILE A 40 6.63 2.76 4.28
N GLU A 41 6.13 2.18 5.36
CA GLU A 41 6.59 2.49 6.72
C GLU A 41 8.06 2.13 6.91
N ARG A 42 8.53 1.01 6.34
CA ARG A 42 9.96 0.69 6.35
C ARG A 42 10.79 1.72 5.58
N ALA A 43 10.36 2.14 4.40
CA ALA A 43 11.05 3.17 3.64
C ALA A 43 11.12 4.52 4.40
N LYS A 44 10.12 4.83 5.26
CA LYS A 44 10.16 5.98 6.17
C LYS A 44 11.23 5.81 7.24
N LEU A 45 11.27 4.65 7.90
CA LEU A 45 12.21 4.36 8.98
C LEU A 45 13.66 4.29 8.49
N ASP A 46 13.87 3.71 7.30
CA ASP A 46 15.19 3.54 6.69
C ASP A 46 15.74 4.84 6.07
N GLY A 47 15.04 5.98 6.24
CA GLY A 47 15.47 7.28 5.73
C GLY A 47 15.49 7.40 4.20
N THR A 48 14.93 6.41 3.49
CA THR A 48 14.78 6.46 2.02
C THR A 48 13.81 7.57 1.61
N ILE A 49 12.89 7.91 2.50
CA ILE A 49 12.06 9.11 2.40
C ILE A 49 12.81 10.22 3.11
N GLY A 50 13.84 10.73 2.44
CA GLY A 50 14.41 12.02 2.78
C GLY A 50 13.30 13.05 2.71
N LEU A 51 12.99 13.64 3.86
CA LEU A 51 12.17 14.83 3.98
C LEU A 51 12.62 15.83 2.91
N ALA A 52 11.74 16.11 1.96
CA ALA A 52 11.85 17.35 1.20
C ALA A 52 11.60 18.47 2.23
N SER A 53 12.69 18.93 2.83
CA SER A 53 12.79 20.21 3.54
C SER A 53 12.53 21.36 2.57
#